data_AF-A0A8X7NTG6-F1
#
_entry.id   AF-A0A8X7NTG6-F1
#
_cell.length_a   1.000
_cell.length_b   1.000
_cell.length_c   1.000
_cell.angle_alpha   90.00
_cell.angle_beta   90.00
_cell.angle_gamma   90.00
#
_symmetry.space_group_name_H-M   'P 1'
#
loop_
_entity.id
_entity.type
_entity.pdbx_description
1 polymer ?
#
loop_
_entity_poly.entity_id
_entity_poly.type
_entity_poly.pdbx_seq_one_letter_code
_entity_poly.pdbx_strand_id
1 'polypeptide(L)'
;MASGSSSICGIGHLQKECYYEWMRTQSKHIVDLKEVLMSQRSNAYDHHKLEELVGRIVNDFQNYADKRSELADRSCSSYFAPSWNSSLENGLLWMGGCRPSSFMRIIYALCGSHAETQLSQYLLKMDGEVVDGHDGDSSMSELNATQLAKINDLHVEVIDKEDKLSKLSANMQEDVADMPIAVTAFSRDSVEADVAVEDALDKHEEGMAVLIADADKLRLETLKKIVEVLTPVQAAEFLLSGKRLHVSLHEWGRVREERRFGCARAEDAAAARGGAGKSKRSATC
;
A
#
# COMPACT_ATOMS: atom_id res chain seq x y z
N MET A 1 -29.21 -21.41 -21.96
CA MET A 1 -28.13 -20.43 -22.20
C MET A 1 -27.41 -20.25 -20.88
N ALA A 2 -26.19 -20.80 -20.79
CA ALA A 2 -25.36 -20.74 -19.60
C ALA A 2 -24.23 -19.75 -19.89
N SER A 3 -24.37 -18.54 -19.38
CA SER A 3 -23.39 -17.47 -19.52
C SER A 3 -23.53 -16.58 -18.29
N GLY A 4 -22.63 -16.77 -17.33
CA GLY A 4 -22.59 -15.94 -16.11
C GLY A 4 -21.37 -16.20 -15.24
N SER A 5 -20.94 -17.45 -15.06
CA SER A 5 -19.91 -17.76 -14.05
C SER A 5 -18.45 -17.76 -14.53
N SER A 6 -18.17 -17.52 -15.83
CA SER A 6 -16.81 -17.61 -16.40
C SER A 6 -16.03 -16.29 -16.42
N SER A 7 -16.63 -15.15 -16.04
CA SER A 7 -16.02 -13.82 -16.18
C SER A 7 -15.34 -13.30 -14.90
N ILE A 8 -15.95 -13.52 -13.74
CA ILE A 8 -15.47 -13.00 -12.43
C ILE A 8 -14.21 -13.74 -11.93
N CYS A 9 -14.07 -15.03 -12.24
CA CYS A 9 -12.85 -15.79 -11.91
C CYS A 9 -11.60 -15.24 -12.66
N GLY A 10 -11.82 -14.64 -13.84
CA GLY A 10 -10.75 -14.01 -14.62
C GLY A 10 -10.29 -12.66 -14.05
N ILE A 11 -11.23 -11.80 -13.64
CA ILE A 11 -10.88 -10.43 -13.21
C ILE A 11 -10.04 -10.44 -11.92
N GLY A 12 -10.41 -11.26 -10.92
CA GLY A 12 -9.65 -11.36 -9.68
C GLY A 12 -8.22 -11.88 -9.90
N HIS A 13 -8.03 -12.79 -10.85
CA HIS A 13 -6.69 -13.25 -11.26
C HIS A 13 -5.90 -12.12 -11.93
N LEU A 14 -6.50 -11.36 -12.85
CA LEU A 14 -5.84 -10.23 -13.53
C LEU A 14 -5.40 -9.14 -12.54
N GLN A 15 -6.23 -8.83 -11.55
CA GLN A 15 -5.91 -7.87 -10.49
C GLN A 15 -4.75 -8.33 -9.61
N LYS A 16 -4.76 -9.61 -9.23
CA LYS A 16 -3.68 -10.25 -8.48
C LYS A 16 -2.36 -10.24 -9.25
N GLU A 17 -2.38 -10.62 -10.53
CA GLU A 17 -1.19 -10.59 -11.39
C GLU A 17 -0.67 -9.16 -11.59
N CYS A 18 -1.57 -8.18 -11.77
CA CYS A 18 -1.21 -6.77 -11.84
C CYS A 18 -0.48 -6.29 -10.57
N TYR A 19 -0.93 -6.73 -9.39
CA TYR A 19 -0.26 -6.41 -8.13
C TYR A 19 1.13 -7.06 -8.01
N TYR A 20 1.27 -8.34 -8.34
CA TYR A 20 2.59 -9.00 -8.26
C TYR A 20 3.58 -8.47 -9.29
N GLU A 21 3.11 -8.09 -10.48
CA GLU A 21 3.92 -7.35 -11.45
C GLU A 21 4.43 -6.03 -10.85
N TRP A 22 3.55 -5.26 -10.22
CA TRP A 22 3.94 -4.04 -9.50
C TRP A 22 4.97 -4.30 -8.40
N MET A 23 4.81 -5.34 -7.58
CA MET A 23 5.75 -5.70 -6.51
C MET A 23 7.12 -6.11 -7.04
N ARG A 24 7.17 -6.83 -8.17
CA ARG A 24 8.42 -7.15 -8.88
C ARG A 24 9.12 -5.88 -9.37
N THR A 25 8.35 -4.96 -9.96
CA THR A 25 8.85 -3.64 -10.37
C THR A 25 9.40 -2.84 -9.19
N GLN A 26 8.72 -2.85 -8.03
CA GLN A 26 9.24 -2.19 -6.81
C GLN A 26 10.58 -2.78 -6.37
N SER A 27 10.68 -4.11 -6.35
CA SER A 27 11.90 -4.81 -5.96
C SER A 27 13.08 -4.51 -6.89
N LYS A 28 12.82 -4.45 -8.21
CA LYS A 28 13.82 -4.04 -9.20
C LYS A 28 14.29 -2.60 -8.96
N HIS A 29 13.36 -1.66 -8.79
CA HIS A 29 13.70 -0.28 -8.50
C HIS A 29 14.54 -0.11 -7.23
N ILE A 30 14.31 -0.93 -6.19
CA ILE A 30 15.13 -0.91 -4.98
C ILE A 30 16.59 -1.25 -5.31
N VAL A 31 16.84 -2.22 -6.18
CA VAL A 31 18.21 -2.60 -6.60
C VAL A 31 18.83 -1.47 -7.42
N ASP A 32 18.12 -0.98 -8.44
CA ASP A 32 18.60 0.07 -9.34
C ASP A 32 18.94 1.36 -8.57
N LEU A 33 18.06 1.79 -7.64
CA LEU A 33 18.29 2.98 -6.81
C LEU A 33 19.50 2.80 -5.89
N LYS A 34 19.68 1.63 -5.27
CA LYS A 34 20.86 1.37 -4.43
C LYS A 34 22.14 1.45 -5.24
N GLU A 35 22.18 0.86 -6.42
CA GLU A 35 23.36 0.85 -7.28
C GLU A 35 23.78 2.28 -7.65
N VAL A 36 22.83 3.10 -8.13
CA VAL A 36 23.13 4.48 -8.54
C VAL A 36 23.49 5.38 -7.35
N LEU A 37 22.85 5.20 -6.19
CA LEU A 37 23.22 5.94 -4.96
C LEU A 37 24.60 5.51 -4.43
N MET A 38 25.01 4.25 -4.59
CA MET A 38 26.37 3.83 -4.24
C MET A 38 27.41 4.40 -5.21
N SER A 39 27.14 4.42 -6.51
CA SER A 39 28.10 4.95 -7.51
C SER A 39 28.30 6.47 -7.38
N GLN A 40 27.30 7.19 -6.87
CA GLN A 40 27.43 8.60 -6.50
C GLN A 40 28.59 8.82 -5.51
N ARG A 41 28.71 7.96 -4.50
CA ARG A 41 29.72 8.07 -3.43
C ARG A 41 31.15 7.79 -3.90
N SER A 42 31.33 7.23 -5.09
CA SER A 42 32.62 6.79 -5.62
C SER A 42 33.17 7.65 -6.77
N ASN A 43 32.68 8.89 -6.97
CA ASN A 43 33.08 9.81 -8.05
C ASN A 43 32.83 9.29 -9.49
N ALA A 44 32.06 8.22 -9.67
CA ALA A 44 31.58 7.72 -10.97
C ALA A 44 30.13 8.15 -11.24
N TYR A 45 29.76 9.34 -10.74
CA TYR A 45 28.38 9.80 -10.68
C TYR A 45 27.90 10.34 -12.02
N ASP A 46 26.83 9.75 -12.55
CA ASP A 46 26.07 10.31 -13.67
C ASP A 46 24.72 10.82 -13.15
N HIS A 47 24.62 12.15 -13.03
CA HIS A 47 23.41 12.84 -12.58
C HIS A 47 22.22 12.55 -13.49
N HIS A 48 22.46 12.47 -14.80
CA HIS A 48 21.41 12.21 -15.80
C HIS A 48 20.83 10.80 -15.63
N LYS A 49 21.68 9.80 -15.31
CA LYS A 49 21.22 8.43 -15.04
C LYS A 49 20.28 8.36 -13.83
N LEU A 50 20.51 9.19 -12.80
CA LEU A 50 19.64 9.22 -11.63
C LEU A 50 18.30 9.89 -11.92
N GLU A 51 18.31 11.04 -12.60
CA GLU A 51 17.09 11.73 -13.03
C GLU A 51 16.23 10.84 -13.95
N GLU A 52 16.86 10.13 -14.90
CA GLU A 52 16.16 9.19 -15.77
C GLU A 52 15.51 8.05 -14.96
N LEU A 53 16.22 7.50 -13.96
CA LEU A 53 15.68 6.45 -13.10
C LEU A 53 14.51 6.95 -12.26
N VAL A 54 14.61 8.16 -11.69
CA VAL A 54 13.50 8.79 -10.94
C VAL A 54 12.29 9.00 -11.84
N GLY A 55 12.49 9.54 -13.04
CA GLY A 55 11.43 9.74 -14.04
C GLY A 55 10.75 8.42 -14.44
N ARG A 56 11.54 7.37 -14.67
CA ARG A 56 11.04 6.02 -14.96
C ARG A 56 10.18 5.47 -13.84
N ILE A 57 10.62 5.63 -12.58
CA ILE A 57 9.87 5.18 -11.41
C ILE A 57 8.50 5.88 -11.31
N VAL A 58 8.45 7.18 -11.56
CA VAL A 58 7.19 7.95 -11.55
C VAL A 58 6.27 7.48 -12.69
N ASN A 59 6.82 7.22 -13.88
CA ASN A 59 6.07 6.69 -15.01
C ASN A 59 5.51 5.28 -14.73
N ASP A 60 6.30 4.41 -14.10
CA ASP A 60 5.83 3.07 -13.74
C ASP A 60 4.73 3.10 -12.69
N PHE A 61 4.72 4.10 -11.79
CA PHE A 61 3.60 4.34 -10.88
C PHE A 61 2.34 4.76 -11.66
N GLN A 62 2.46 5.67 -12.63
CA GLN A 62 1.34 6.06 -13.50
C GLN A 62 0.78 4.84 -14.24
N ASN A 63 1.63 4.05 -14.89
CA ASN A 63 1.21 2.85 -15.61
C ASN A 63 0.46 1.85 -14.71
N TYR A 64 0.93 1.68 -13.47
CA TYR A 64 0.26 0.83 -12.49
C TYR A 64 -1.11 1.40 -12.07
N ALA A 65 -1.19 2.70 -11.80
CA ALA A 65 -2.44 3.39 -11.47
C ALA A 65 -3.47 3.28 -12.62
N ASP A 66 -3.04 3.48 -13.86
CA ASP A 66 -3.92 3.40 -15.03
C ASP A 66 -4.46 1.98 -15.24
N LYS A 67 -3.58 0.97 -15.16
CA LYS A 67 -3.97 -0.45 -15.25
C LYS A 67 -4.89 -0.86 -14.10
N ARG A 68 -4.65 -0.33 -12.90
CA ARG A 68 -5.49 -0.56 -11.72
C ARG A 68 -6.86 0.09 -11.88
N SER A 69 -6.94 1.29 -12.44
CA SER A 69 -8.22 1.97 -12.75
C SER A 69 -9.05 1.15 -13.73
N GLU A 70 -8.46 0.69 -14.84
CA GLU A 70 -9.17 -0.14 -15.84
C GLU A 70 -9.74 -1.43 -15.23
N LEU A 71 -8.99 -2.05 -14.31
CA LEU A 71 -9.42 -3.26 -13.62
C LEU A 71 -10.44 -2.99 -12.52
N ALA A 72 -10.41 -1.82 -11.89
CA ALA A 72 -11.36 -1.41 -10.87
C ALA A 72 -12.74 -1.11 -11.47
N ASP A 73 -12.79 -0.52 -12.67
CA ASP A 73 -14.03 -0.27 -13.42
C ASP A 73 -14.83 -1.55 -13.73
N ARG A 74 -14.14 -2.71 -13.76
CA ARG A 74 -14.78 -4.02 -13.99
C ARG A 74 -15.17 -4.75 -12.70
N SER A 75 -14.49 -4.45 -11.59
CA SER A 75 -14.75 -5.00 -10.25
C SER A 75 -13.83 -4.31 -9.24
N CYS A 76 -14.36 -3.46 -8.36
CA CYS A 76 -13.54 -2.71 -7.41
C CYS A 76 -13.38 -3.41 -6.05
N SER A 77 -14.33 -4.26 -5.65
CA SER A 77 -14.46 -4.80 -4.30
C SER A 77 -13.21 -5.54 -3.80
N SER A 78 -12.52 -6.25 -4.69
CA SER A 78 -11.27 -6.96 -4.38
C SER A 78 -10.12 -6.03 -3.96
N TYR A 79 -10.13 -4.75 -4.37
CA TYR A 79 -9.09 -3.80 -3.99
C TYR A 79 -9.26 -3.28 -2.56
N PHE A 80 -10.46 -3.36 -1.97
CA PHE A 80 -10.70 -2.94 -0.59
C PHE A 80 -10.34 -4.04 0.43
N ALA A 81 -10.37 -5.30 0.02
CA ALA A 81 -9.95 -6.45 0.82
C ALA A 81 -9.19 -7.49 -0.04
N PRO A 82 -8.01 -7.15 -0.57
CA PRO A 82 -7.31 -8.00 -1.51
C PRO A 82 -6.84 -9.31 -0.89
N SER A 83 -7.08 -10.40 -1.61
CA SER A 83 -6.65 -11.76 -1.22
C SER A 83 -5.15 -12.01 -1.40
N TRP A 84 -4.45 -11.10 -2.08
CA TRP A 84 -2.99 -11.15 -2.30
C TRP A 84 -2.19 -10.40 -1.23
N ASN A 85 -2.87 -9.76 -0.29
CA ASN A 85 -2.30 -9.09 0.86
C ASN A 85 -2.54 -9.89 2.13
N SER A 86 -1.63 -9.74 3.10
CA SER A 86 -1.88 -10.19 4.47
C SER A 86 -2.94 -9.32 5.17
N SER A 87 -3.53 -9.83 6.24
CA SER A 87 -4.44 -9.10 7.12
C SER A 87 -3.81 -7.83 7.70
N LEU A 88 -2.48 -7.84 7.92
CA LEU A 88 -1.74 -6.65 8.35
C LEU A 88 -1.78 -5.58 7.26
N GLU A 89 -1.47 -5.95 6.02
CA GLU A 89 -1.50 -5.03 4.88
C GLU A 89 -2.92 -4.51 4.62
N ASN A 90 -3.93 -5.38 4.68
CA ASN A 90 -5.33 -5.01 4.51
C ASN A 90 -5.78 -3.98 5.56
N GLY A 91 -5.32 -4.11 6.80
CA GLY A 91 -5.59 -3.14 7.86
C GLY A 91 -4.91 -1.77 7.66
N LEU A 92 -4.00 -1.63 6.70
CA LEU A 92 -3.29 -0.38 6.38
C LEU A 92 -3.77 0.27 5.08
N LEU A 93 -4.72 -0.36 4.37
CA LEU A 93 -5.24 0.18 3.12
C LEU A 93 -6.13 1.39 3.34
N TRP A 94 -6.02 2.36 2.45
CA TRP A 94 -6.89 3.51 2.30
C TRP A 94 -7.33 3.55 0.84
N MET A 95 -8.59 3.20 0.52
CA MET A 95 -9.06 3.09 -0.88
C MET A 95 -8.12 2.23 -1.76
N GLY A 96 -7.80 1.04 -1.27
CA GLY A 96 -7.01 0.01 -1.93
C GLY A 96 -5.50 0.30 -2.12
N GLY A 97 -4.97 1.35 -1.50
CA GLY A 97 -3.53 1.63 -1.49
C GLY A 97 -3.09 2.38 -0.23
N CYS A 98 -1.87 2.92 -0.21
CA CYS A 98 -1.40 3.73 0.92
C CYS A 98 -2.08 5.10 0.97
N ARG A 99 -2.16 5.71 2.16
CA ARG A 99 -2.63 7.10 2.30
C ARG A 99 -1.52 8.08 1.88
N PRO A 100 -1.73 9.01 0.92
CA PRO A 100 -0.68 9.92 0.39
C PRO A 100 0.15 10.67 1.44
N SER A 101 -0.44 11.10 2.56
CA SER A 101 0.21 11.78 3.68
C SER A 101 1.32 10.93 4.33
N SER A 102 1.30 9.61 4.13
CA SER A 102 2.41 8.74 4.51
C SER A 102 3.72 9.06 3.77
N PHE A 103 3.65 9.63 2.56
CA PHE A 103 4.84 10.04 1.81
C PHE A 103 5.60 11.13 2.55
N MET A 104 4.89 12.13 3.09
CA MET A 104 5.49 13.19 3.90
C MET A 104 6.01 12.65 5.23
N ARG A 105 5.31 11.69 5.85
CA ARG A 105 5.80 11.04 7.07
C ARG A 105 7.12 10.31 6.86
N ILE A 106 7.30 9.67 5.70
CA ILE A 106 8.60 9.05 5.35
C ILE A 106 9.68 10.14 5.28
N ILE A 107 9.40 11.26 4.61
CA ILE A 107 10.34 12.39 4.53
C ILE A 107 10.73 12.88 5.93
N TYR A 108 9.74 13.17 6.79
CA TYR A 108 10.00 13.66 8.14
C TYR A 108 10.76 12.65 9.00
N ALA A 109 10.46 11.36 8.87
CA ALA A 109 11.18 10.30 9.59
C ALA A 109 12.65 10.21 9.15
N LEU A 110 12.93 10.33 7.84
CA LEU A 110 14.29 10.34 7.31
C LEU A 110 15.08 11.57 7.82
N CYS A 111 14.47 12.75 7.78
CA CYS A 111 15.09 13.97 8.28
C CYS A 111 15.33 13.93 9.80
N GLY A 112 14.35 13.45 10.57
CA GLY A 112 14.43 13.36 12.03
C GLY A 112 15.49 12.37 12.50
N SER A 113 15.49 11.15 11.96
CA SER A 113 16.50 10.12 12.28
C SER A 113 17.93 10.61 12.03
N HIS A 114 18.13 11.36 10.94
CA HIS A 114 19.43 11.93 10.64
C HIS A 114 19.82 13.05 11.61
N ALA A 115 18.90 13.97 11.94
CA ALA A 115 19.17 15.04 12.91
C ALA A 115 19.56 14.47 14.30
N GLU A 116 18.89 13.40 14.72
CA GLU A 116 19.24 12.68 15.96
C GLU A 116 20.64 12.05 15.89
N THR A 117 21.01 11.48 14.74
CA THR A 117 22.35 10.90 14.52
C THR A 117 23.45 11.96 14.55
N GLN A 118 23.25 13.09 13.87
CA GLN A 118 24.17 14.24 13.88
C GLN A 118 24.37 14.79 15.29
N LEU A 119 23.28 14.98 16.04
CA LEU A 119 23.34 15.44 17.42
C LEU A 119 24.10 14.45 18.31
N SER A 120 23.82 13.15 18.17
CA SER A 120 24.50 12.10 18.93
C SER A 120 26.01 12.10 18.64
N GLN A 121 26.40 12.22 17.38
CA GLN A 121 27.82 12.32 16.99
C GLN A 121 28.48 13.61 17.51
N TYR A 122 27.78 14.74 17.49
CA TYR A 122 28.28 16.00 18.01
C TYR A 122 28.51 15.94 19.53
N LEU A 123 27.58 15.33 20.27
CA LEU A 123 27.70 15.12 21.71
C LEU A 123 28.87 14.16 22.03
N LEU A 124 29.02 13.05 21.31
CA LEU A 124 30.16 12.13 21.48
C LEU A 124 31.50 12.79 21.20
N LYS A 125 31.57 13.67 20.18
CA LYS A 125 32.77 14.46 19.88
C LYS A 125 33.12 15.46 20.98
N MET A 126 32.15 15.94 21.77
CA MET A 126 32.43 16.76 22.95
C MET A 126 33.00 15.95 24.12
N ASP A 127 32.57 14.69 24.27
CA ASP A 127 32.99 13.81 25.36
C ASP A 127 34.35 13.11 25.12
N GLY A 128 35.02 13.38 24.00
CA GLY A 128 36.39 12.95 23.72
C GLY A 128 36.56 11.52 23.18
N GLU A 129 35.47 10.78 22.97
CA GLU A 129 35.52 9.48 22.28
C GLU A 129 35.39 9.66 20.77
N VAL A 130 36.51 9.48 20.06
CA VAL A 130 36.52 9.40 18.59
C VAL A 130 36.06 8.00 18.20
N VAL A 131 34.77 7.83 17.96
CA VAL A 131 34.27 6.71 17.17
C VAL A 131 34.21 7.18 15.72
N ASP A 132 35.16 6.72 14.92
CA ASP A 132 35.13 6.81 13.45
C ASP A 132 34.06 5.83 12.93
N GLY A 133 32.81 6.18 13.17
CA GLY A 133 31.64 5.50 12.63
C GLY A 133 31.25 6.19 11.34
N HIS A 134 31.79 5.70 10.22
CA HIS A 134 31.47 6.14 8.86
C HIS A 134 30.06 5.68 8.44
N ASP A 135 29.05 5.97 9.25
CA ASP A 135 27.67 5.53 9.00
C ASP A 135 26.92 6.61 8.21
N GLY A 136 27.02 6.48 6.89
CA GLY A 136 26.00 6.88 5.92
C GLY A 136 25.57 8.35 5.93
N ASP A 137 26.36 9.20 5.26
CA ASP A 137 25.88 10.49 4.76
C ASP A 137 24.70 10.24 3.78
N SER A 138 23.47 10.46 4.24
CA SER A 138 22.23 10.31 3.48
C SER A 138 21.76 11.72 3.12
N SER A 139 21.65 12.05 1.82
CA SER A 139 21.35 13.39 1.30
C SER A 139 19.99 13.98 1.75
N MET A 140 19.08 13.14 2.26
CA MET A 140 17.87 13.59 2.97
C MET A 140 18.17 14.38 4.27
N SER A 141 19.43 14.40 4.71
CA SER A 141 19.99 15.28 5.75
C SER A 141 20.00 16.77 5.37
N GLU A 142 19.96 17.07 4.08
CA GLU A 142 20.13 18.42 3.52
C GLU A 142 18.82 19.00 2.96
N LEU A 143 17.65 18.58 3.46
CA LEU A 143 16.43 19.32 3.13
C LEU A 143 16.57 20.74 3.66
N ASN A 144 16.69 21.70 2.74
CA ASN A 144 16.77 23.10 3.12
C ASN A 144 15.40 23.60 3.63
N ALA A 145 15.41 24.70 4.38
CA ALA A 145 14.20 25.28 4.96
C ALA A 145 13.10 25.55 3.93
N THR A 146 13.47 25.95 2.71
CA THR A 146 12.53 26.19 1.61
C THR A 146 11.88 24.90 1.11
N GLN A 147 12.65 23.82 0.96
CA GLN A 147 12.11 22.50 0.59
C GLN A 147 11.16 21.99 1.67
N LEU A 148 11.55 22.08 2.94
CA LEU A 148 10.72 21.64 4.05
C LEU A 148 9.41 22.44 4.14
N ALA A 149 9.45 23.76 3.96
CA ALA A 149 8.26 24.60 3.89
C ALA A 149 7.31 24.17 2.76
N LYS A 150 7.85 23.95 1.54
CA LYS A 150 7.07 23.46 0.39
C LYS A 150 6.44 22.08 0.65
N ILE A 151 7.18 21.16 1.27
CA ILE A 151 6.65 19.84 1.64
C ILE A 151 5.56 19.95 2.71
N ASN A 152 5.71 20.86 3.68
CA ASN A 152 4.68 21.10 4.70
C ASN A 152 3.40 21.70 4.09
N ASP A 153 3.52 22.68 3.21
CA ASP A 153 2.37 23.28 2.51
C ASP A 153 1.65 22.22 1.66
N LEU A 154 2.42 21.39 0.96
CA LEU A 154 1.88 20.24 0.22
C LEU A 154 1.19 19.23 1.14
N HIS A 155 1.75 18.97 2.33
CA HIS A 155 1.14 18.07 3.30
C HIS A 155 -0.24 18.54 3.73
N VAL A 156 -0.40 19.85 4.00
CA VAL A 156 -1.70 20.44 4.34
C VAL A 156 -2.70 20.32 3.18
N GLU A 157 -2.28 20.60 1.94
CA GLU A 157 -3.12 20.43 0.75
C GLU A 157 -3.60 18.98 0.60
N VAL A 158 -2.68 18.02 0.78
CA VAL A 158 -2.97 16.60 0.65
C VAL A 158 -3.91 16.12 1.74
N ILE A 159 -3.75 16.55 3.00
CA ILE A 159 -4.67 16.21 4.09
C ILE A 159 -6.10 16.68 3.77
N ASP A 160 -6.29 17.90 3.28
CA ASP A 160 -7.62 18.40 2.92
C ASP A 160 -8.28 17.55 1.81
N LYS A 161 -7.51 17.15 0.79
CA LYS A 161 -8.00 16.26 -0.28
C LYS A 161 -8.29 14.85 0.23
N GLU A 162 -7.44 14.31 1.09
CA GLU A 162 -7.65 13.01 1.73
C GLU A 162 -8.92 12.99 2.58
N ASP A 163 -9.19 14.07 3.32
CA ASP A 163 -10.37 14.17 4.18
C ASP A 163 -11.65 14.26 3.35
N LYS A 164 -11.62 14.94 2.20
CA LYS A 164 -12.74 14.95 1.25
C LYS A 164 -13.03 13.55 0.71
N LEU A 165 -12.01 12.82 0.26
CA LEU A 165 -12.18 11.45 -0.24
C LEU A 165 -12.60 10.47 0.87
N SER A 166 -12.07 10.64 2.09
CA SER A 166 -12.43 9.78 3.23
C SER A 166 -13.89 9.99 3.66
N LYS A 167 -14.39 11.23 3.63
CA LYS A 167 -15.81 11.53 3.87
C LYS A 167 -16.70 10.93 2.79
N LEU A 168 -16.30 11.05 1.52
CA LEU A 168 -17.03 10.42 0.42
C LEU A 168 -17.10 8.91 0.61
N SER A 169 -15.96 8.27 0.92
CA SER A 169 -15.90 6.83 1.21
C SER A 169 -16.83 6.42 2.36
N ALA A 170 -16.86 7.20 3.44
CA ALA A 170 -17.75 6.94 4.57
C ALA A 170 -19.22 7.04 4.19
N ASN A 171 -19.62 8.10 3.45
CA ASN A 171 -21.00 8.24 2.99
C ASN A 171 -21.44 7.05 2.12
N MET A 172 -20.58 6.60 1.19
CA MET A 172 -20.90 5.46 0.34
C MET A 172 -21.06 4.16 1.13
N GLN A 173 -20.31 3.99 2.23
CA GLN A 173 -20.47 2.87 3.16
C GLN A 173 -21.78 2.94 3.95
N GLU A 174 -22.37 4.12 4.12
CA GLU A 174 -23.68 4.31 4.75
C GLU A 174 -24.83 4.10 3.75
N ASP A 175 -24.65 4.46 2.47
CA ASP A 175 -25.66 4.34 1.40
C ASP A 175 -26.18 2.91 1.21
N VAL A 176 -25.42 1.87 1.59
CA VAL A 176 -25.90 0.47 1.56
C VAL A 176 -27.04 0.20 2.55
N ALA A 177 -27.24 1.08 3.54
CA ALA A 177 -28.37 1.04 4.46
C ALA A 177 -29.60 1.83 3.95
N ASP A 178 -29.55 2.35 2.72
CA ASP A 178 -30.67 3.05 2.08
C ASP A 178 -31.49 2.16 1.14
N MET A 179 -32.49 2.77 0.50
CA MET A 179 -33.31 2.15 -0.55
C MET A 179 -32.48 1.89 -1.82
N PRO A 180 -32.69 0.75 -2.51
CA PRO A 180 -33.65 -0.30 -2.18
C PRO A 180 -33.10 -1.37 -1.21
N ILE A 181 -31.79 -1.38 -0.94
CA ILE A 181 -31.09 -2.49 -0.26
C ILE A 181 -31.71 -2.81 1.11
N ALA A 182 -31.80 -1.83 2.01
CA ALA A 182 -32.26 -2.07 3.37
C ALA A 182 -33.73 -2.52 3.45
N VAL A 183 -34.61 -1.94 2.62
CA VAL A 183 -36.03 -2.30 2.63
C VAL A 183 -36.28 -3.64 1.97
N THR A 184 -35.57 -3.98 0.90
CA THR A 184 -35.66 -5.31 0.30
C THR A 184 -35.17 -6.37 1.29
N ALA A 185 -34.08 -6.11 2.02
CA ALA A 185 -33.58 -7.01 3.07
C ALA A 185 -34.55 -7.17 4.25
N PHE A 186 -35.30 -6.11 4.60
CA PHE A 186 -36.30 -6.16 5.67
C PHE A 186 -37.59 -6.87 5.26
N SER A 187 -38.06 -6.61 4.04
CA SER A 187 -39.43 -6.96 3.62
C SER A 187 -39.56 -8.38 3.05
N ARG A 188 -38.45 -9.08 2.84
CA ARG A 188 -38.45 -10.40 2.19
C ARG A 188 -37.98 -11.49 3.15
N ASP A 189 -38.64 -12.64 3.04
CA ASP A 189 -38.23 -13.87 3.74
C ASP A 189 -37.00 -14.54 3.09
N SER A 190 -36.63 -14.12 1.87
CA SER A 190 -35.45 -14.59 1.13
C SER A 190 -34.35 -13.53 1.09
N VAL A 191 -33.11 -13.98 1.18
CA VAL A 191 -31.89 -13.15 1.05
C VAL A 191 -31.45 -12.95 -0.40
N GLU A 192 -32.20 -13.47 -1.38
CA GLU A 192 -31.89 -13.28 -2.80
C GLU A 192 -32.18 -11.85 -3.24
N ALA A 193 -31.16 -11.21 -3.84
CA ALA A 193 -31.27 -9.89 -4.43
C ALA A 193 -32.19 -9.94 -5.67
N ASP A 194 -33.07 -8.94 -5.81
CA ASP A 194 -33.73 -8.70 -7.09
C ASP A 194 -32.93 -7.72 -7.94
N VAL A 195 -33.46 -7.47 -9.14
CA VAL A 195 -32.90 -6.54 -10.12
C VAL A 195 -32.64 -5.15 -9.50
N ALA A 196 -33.53 -4.63 -8.66
CA ALA A 196 -33.34 -3.30 -8.09
C ALA A 196 -32.20 -3.25 -7.07
N VAL A 197 -32.01 -4.33 -6.28
CA VAL A 197 -30.87 -4.46 -5.37
C VAL A 197 -29.57 -4.66 -6.15
N GLU A 198 -29.56 -5.52 -7.17
CA GLU A 198 -28.38 -5.71 -8.03
C GLU A 198 -27.97 -4.40 -8.71
N ASP A 199 -28.90 -3.67 -9.34
CA ASP A 199 -28.63 -2.37 -9.95
C ASP A 199 -28.06 -1.35 -8.94
N ALA A 200 -28.52 -1.38 -7.70
CA ALA A 200 -28.02 -0.52 -6.63
C ALA A 200 -26.61 -0.90 -6.18
N LEU A 201 -26.31 -2.20 -6.10
CA LEU A 201 -24.97 -2.71 -5.78
C LEU A 201 -23.98 -2.44 -6.91
N ASP A 202 -24.37 -2.61 -8.18
CA ASP A 202 -23.57 -2.26 -9.34
C ASP A 202 -23.20 -0.77 -9.33
N LYS A 203 -24.18 0.10 -9.07
CA LYS A 203 -23.94 1.54 -8.93
C LYS A 203 -23.02 1.89 -7.75
N HIS A 204 -23.13 1.15 -6.64
CA HIS A 204 -22.21 1.30 -5.52
C HIS A 204 -20.79 0.91 -5.91
N GLU A 205 -20.61 -0.21 -6.62
CA GLU A 205 -19.29 -0.63 -7.13
C GLU A 205 -18.70 0.38 -8.12
N GLU A 206 -19.49 0.91 -9.05
CA GLU A 206 -19.05 1.98 -9.98
C GLU A 206 -18.52 3.20 -9.21
N GLY A 207 -19.26 3.65 -8.20
CA GLY A 207 -18.83 4.78 -7.38
C GLY A 207 -17.54 4.48 -6.59
N MET A 208 -17.41 3.27 -6.06
CA MET A 208 -16.21 2.82 -5.35
C MET A 208 -15.00 2.65 -6.28
N ALA A 209 -15.22 2.31 -7.55
CA ALA A 209 -14.17 2.31 -8.58
C ALA A 209 -13.65 3.73 -8.87
N VAL A 210 -14.56 4.71 -9.03
CA VAL A 210 -14.20 6.14 -9.18
C VAL A 210 -13.38 6.62 -7.97
N LEU A 211 -13.79 6.22 -6.77
CA LEU A 211 -13.09 6.56 -5.54
C LEU A 211 -11.65 6.01 -5.50
N ILE A 212 -11.42 4.79 -5.99
CA ILE A 212 -10.06 4.23 -6.16
C ILE A 212 -9.24 5.07 -7.15
N ALA A 213 -9.83 5.41 -8.29
CA ALA A 213 -9.15 6.19 -9.33
C ALA A 213 -8.74 7.59 -8.82
N ASP A 214 -9.63 8.27 -8.10
CA ASP A 214 -9.34 9.57 -7.49
C ASP A 214 -8.25 9.48 -6.41
N ALA A 215 -8.26 8.40 -5.62
CA ALA A 215 -7.21 8.15 -4.62
C ALA A 215 -5.85 7.88 -5.28
N ASP A 216 -5.81 7.09 -6.35
CA ASP A 216 -4.58 6.81 -7.10
C ASP A 216 -4.05 8.05 -7.82
N LYS A 217 -4.93 8.88 -8.36
CA LYS A 217 -4.59 10.20 -8.89
C LYS A 217 -3.95 11.09 -7.82
N LEU A 218 -4.54 11.17 -6.63
CA LEU A 218 -3.97 11.95 -5.52
C LEU A 218 -2.59 11.43 -5.10
N ARG A 219 -2.39 10.11 -5.02
CA ARG A 219 -1.07 9.51 -4.75
C ARG A 219 -0.04 9.96 -5.77
N LEU A 220 -0.39 9.88 -7.06
CA LEU A 220 0.54 10.19 -8.13
C LEU A 220 0.86 11.69 -8.23
N GLU A 221 -0.14 12.55 -8.11
CA GLU A 221 0.07 14.01 -8.05
C GLU A 221 0.97 14.38 -6.87
N THR A 222 0.72 13.77 -5.70
CA THR A 222 1.55 13.98 -4.51
C THR A 222 3.00 13.54 -4.75
N LEU A 223 3.18 12.35 -5.32
CA LEU A 223 4.50 11.82 -5.66
C LEU A 223 5.26 12.75 -6.62
N LYS A 224 4.60 13.20 -7.69
CA LYS A 224 5.18 14.13 -8.67
C LYS A 224 5.61 15.43 -8.02
N LYS A 225 4.73 16.07 -7.24
CA LYS A 225 5.02 17.32 -6.53
C LYS A 225 6.17 17.16 -5.52
N ILE A 226 6.27 16.03 -4.81
CA ILE A 226 7.40 15.76 -3.92
C ILE A 226 8.70 15.70 -4.73
N VAL A 227 8.73 14.91 -5.81
CA VAL A 227 9.92 14.77 -6.66
C VAL A 227 10.37 16.11 -7.27
N GLU A 228 9.43 17.00 -7.61
CA GLU A 228 9.72 18.36 -8.11
C GLU A 228 10.34 19.28 -7.06
N VAL A 229 10.07 19.07 -5.77
CA VAL A 229 10.63 19.87 -4.67
C VAL A 229 12.03 19.39 -4.28
N LEU A 230 12.29 18.09 -4.40
CA LEU A 230 13.52 17.44 -3.97
C LEU A 230 14.61 17.54 -5.04
N THR A 231 15.88 17.48 -4.62
CA THR A 231 16.98 17.22 -5.56
C THR A 231 16.89 15.77 -6.07
N PRO A 232 17.50 15.42 -7.22
CA PRO A 232 17.45 14.04 -7.73
C PRO A 232 17.94 12.98 -6.73
N VAL A 233 18.94 13.32 -5.91
CA VAL A 233 19.47 12.43 -4.87
C VAL A 233 18.47 12.26 -3.73
N GLN A 234 17.89 13.36 -3.23
CA GLN A 234 16.85 13.32 -2.20
C GLN A 234 15.61 12.54 -2.68
N ALA A 235 15.17 12.79 -3.92
CA ALA A 235 14.07 12.06 -4.53
C ALA A 235 14.35 10.56 -4.62
N ALA A 236 15.57 10.18 -5.01
CA ALA A 236 15.98 8.77 -5.06
C ALA A 236 16.03 8.12 -3.67
N GLU A 237 16.54 8.80 -2.65
CA GLU A 237 16.55 8.30 -1.26
C GLU A 237 15.13 8.16 -0.69
N PHE A 238 14.27 9.14 -0.94
CA PHE A 238 12.85 9.10 -0.59
C PHE A 238 12.14 7.91 -1.27
N LEU A 239 12.30 7.76 -2.59
CA LEU A 239 11.73 6.66 -3.37
C LEU A 239 12.24 5.30 -2.88
N LEU A 240 13.55 5.18 -2.62
CA LEU A 240 14.15 3.96 -2.10
C LEU A 240 13.54 3.59 -0.74
N SER A 241 13.40 4.57 0.15
CA SER A 241 12.86 4.36 1.49
C SER A 241 11.39 3.95 1.45
N GLY A 242 10.56 4.63 0.65
CA GLY A 242 9.15 4.27 0.47
C GLY A 242 8.97 2.88 -0.14
N LYS A 243 9.77 2.51 -1.14
CA LYS A 243 9.73 1.17 -1.74
C LYS A 243 10.16 0.08 -0.76
N ARG A 244 11.24 0.31 -0.01
CA ARG A 244 11.68 -0.62 1.04
C ARG A 244 10.60 -0.80 2.08
N LEU A 245 9.98 0.28 2.57
CA LEU A 245 8.89 0.20 3.52
C LEU A 245 7.73 -0.65 2.99
N HIS A 246 7.30 -0.43 1.74
CA HIS A 246 6.22 -1.20 1.13
C HIS A 246 6.54 -2.69 1.01
N VAL A 247 7.71 -3.04 0.44
CA VAL A 247 8.15 -4.44 0.30
C VAL A 247 8.36 -5.11 1.66
N SER A 248 8.88 -4.37 2.65
CA SER A 248 9.04 -4.86 4.02
C SER A 248 7.70 -5.12 4.70
N LEU A 249 6.72 -4.23 4.58
CA LEU A 249 5.38 -4.45 5.14
C LEU A 249 4.71 -5.69 4.57
N HIS A 250 4.87 -5.93 3.26
CA HIS A 250 4.40 -7.14 2.59
C HIS A 250 5.01 -8.41 3.21
N GLU A 251 6.35 -8.45 3.29
CA GLU A 251 7.05 -9.63 3.80
C GLU A 251 6.82 -9.84 5.31
N TRP A 252 6.84 -8.78 6.10
CA TRP A 252 6.55 -8.84 7.54
C TRP A 252 5.13 -9.31 7.80
N GLY A 253 4.16 -8.85 7.00
CA GLY A 253 2.78 -9.29 7.04
C GLY A 253 2.66 -10.78 6.78
N ARG A 254 3.20 -11.25 5.66
CA ARG A 254 3.23 -12.67 5.27
C ARG A 254 3.84 -13.55 6.37
N VAL A 255 5.03 -13.21 6.85
CA VAL A 255 5.72 -13.98 7.91
C VAL A 255 4.93 -13.99 9.22
N ARG A 256 4.29 -12.87 9.58
CA ARG A 256 3.49 -12.78 10.81
C ARG A 256 2.24 -13.65 10.73
N GLU A 257 1.58 -13.70 9.57
CA GLU A 257 0.43 -14.58 9.36
C GLU A 257 0.82 -16.06 9.39
N GLU A 258 1.91 -16.44 8.72
CA GLU A 258 2.42 -17.81 8.75
C GLU A 258 2.72 -18.27 10.18
N ARG A 259 3.33 -17.42 11.01
CA ARG A 259 3.59 -17.74 12.42
C ARG A 259 2.31 -17.92 13.24
N ARG A 260 1.28 -17.11 12.98
CA ARG A 260 0.02 -17.12 13.76
C ARG A 260 -0.93 -18.24 13.32
N PHE A 261 -1.15 -18.35 12.02
CA PHE A 261 -2.16 -19.23 11.43
C PHE A 261 -1.56 -20.54 10.90
N GLY A 262 -0.26 -20.59 10.63
CA GLY A 262 0.44 -21.84 10.32
C GLY A 262 0.52 -22.77 11.53
N CYS A 263 0.59 -22.23 12.75
CA CYS A 263 0.49 -23.00 14.00
C CYS A 263 -0.95 -23.49 14.23
N ALA A 264 -1.94 -22.61 14.06
CA ALA A 264 -3.36 -22.95 14.22
C ALA A 264 -3.84 -24.04 13.25
N ARG A 265 -3.45 -24.00 11.96
CA ARG A 265 -3.82 -25.05 10.99
C ARG A 265 -3.19 -26.42 11.32
N ALA A 266 -2.02 -26.44 11.97
CA ALA A 266 -1.39 -27.68 12.42
C ALA A 266 -2.12 -28.27 13.64
N GLU A 267 -2.57 -27.42 14.56
CA GLU A 267 -3.37 -27.81 15.73
C GLU A 267 -4.78 -28.26 15.33
N ASP A 268 -5.45 -27.56 14.42
CA ASP A 268 -6.76 -27.96 13.88
C ASP A 268 -6.67 -29.27 13.09
N ALA A 269 -5.60 -29.46 12.31
CA ALA A 269 -5.34 -30.72 11.61
C ALA A 269 -5.01 -31.87 12.59
N ALA A 270 -4.35 -31.59 13.72
CA ALA A 270 -4.08 -32.57 14.78
C ALA A 270 -5.37 -32.91 15.56
N ALA A 271 -6.22 -31.93 15.86
CA ALA A 271 -7.51 -32.10 16.51
C ALA A 271 -8.49 -32.90 15.62
N ALA A 272 -8.53 -32.61 14.32
CA ALA A 272 -9.31 -33.37 13.34
C ALA A 272 -8.86 -34.83 13.22
N ARG A 273 -7.55 -35.10 13.38
CA ARG A 273 -7.00 -36.47 13.42
C ARG A 273 -7.25 -37.19 14.75
N GLY A 274 -7.33 -36.46 15.87
CA GLY A 274 -7.61 -37.02 17.20
C GLY A 274 -9.09 -37.36 17.45
N GLY A 275 -10.02 -36.74 16.72
CA GLY A 275 -11.47 -36.95 16.87
C GLY A 275 -12.02 -38.25 16.26
N ALA A 276 -11.29 -38.91 15.38
CA ALA A 276 -11.76 -40.12 14.66
C ALA A 276 -11.68 -41.43 15.48
N GLY A 277 -11.26 -41.37 16.75
CA GLY A 277 -10.78 -42.54 17.50
C GLY A 277 -11.50 -42.88 18.81
N LYS A 278 -12.81 -42.61 18.98
CA LYS A 278 -13.58 -43.18 20.12
C LYS A 278 -15.01 -43.56 19.74
N SER A 279 -15.16 -44.59 18.92
CA SER A 279 -16.39 -45.40 18.89
C SER A 279 -16.35 -46.38 20.07
N LYS A 280 -17.05 -46.04 21.16
CA LYS A 280 -17.26 -46.96 22.29
C LYS A 280 -18.24 -48.06 21.85
N ARG A 281 -17.70 -49.26 21.59
CA ARG A 281 -18.46 -50.50 21.78
C ARG A 281 -18.87 -50.60 23.25
N SER A 282 -20.16 -50.72 23.52
CA SER A 282 -20.67 -51.27 24.78
C SER A 282 -21.68 -52.36 24.45
N ALA A 283 -21.24 -53.62 24.51
CA ALA A 283 -22.06 -54.71 25.02
C ALA A 283 -22.15 -54.50 26.56
N THR A 284 -23.15 -54.89 27.34
CA THR A 284 -24.01 -56.08 27.30
C THR A 284 -25.13 -55.85 28.32
N CYS A 285 -26.39 -56.18 28.00
CA CYS A 285 -27.25 -57.10 28.74
C CYS A 285 -28.55 -57.31 27.95
#